data_AF-A0A1I8AZ23-F1
#
_entry.id   AF-A0A1I8AZ23-F1
#
_cell.length_a   1.000
_cell.length_b   1.000
_cell.length_c   1.000
_cell.angle_alpha   90.00
_cell.angle_beta   90.00
_cell.angle_gamma   90.00
#
_symmetry.space_group_name_H-M   'P 1'
#
loop_
_entity.id
_entity.type
_entity.pdbx_description
1 polymer ?
#
loop_
_entity_poly.entity_id
_entity_poly.type
_entity_poly.pdbx_seq_one_letter_code
_entity_poly.pdbx_strand_id
1 'polypeptide(L)'
;MSFHEGLLPYTITLVSALSVREPLIPVSVIREATVEDTQKRMEEILKQRKLWCSFGEAKLFGDHTVLLNVIGAADYEEENPKVLYSLGLRPKAFDEINKLRKQLVSIINTSSSLQNKLDDRFKMRPPEQAQFRELRKIMIECFPEKIAKRVSEVNAAKGSYKTQMLEEVVFLDPGSMLFKEQPDFVLYQEIVQISEKKVLQNIIALESEWIPDFVIFNDS
;
A
#
# COMPACT_ATOMS: atom_id res chain seq x y z
N MET A 1 -20.76 9.59 -14.78
CA MET A 1 -19.50 9.64 -14.02
C MET A 1 -18.45 9.00 -14.90
N SER A 2 -17.47 9.77 -15.36
CA SER A 2 -16.42 9.20 -16.21
C SER A 2 -15.62 8.16 -15.42
N PHE A 3 -14.99 7.20 -16.10
CA PHE A 3 -14.19 6.18 -15.43
C PHE A 3 -13.09 6.79 -14.53
N HIS A 4 -12.50 7.91 -14.97
CA HIS A 4 -11.52 8.68 -14.20
C HIS A 4 -12.14 9.37 -12.97
N GLU A 5 -13.36 9.92 -13.07
CA GLU A 5 -14.09 10.45 -11.90
C GLU A 5 -14.36 9.35 -10.86
N GLY A 6 -14.56 8.10 -11.30
CA GLY A 6 -14.78 6.95 -10.43
C GLY A 6 -13.54 6.48 -9.65
N LEU A 7 -12.33 6.88 -10.05
CA LEU A 7 -11.08 6.57 -9.36
C LEU A 7 -10.67 7.64 -8.34
N LEU A 8 -11.12 8.88 -8.57
CA LEU A 8 -10.64 10.05 -7.83
C LEU A 8 -10.80 9.95 -6.31
N PRO A 9 -11.92 9.44 -5.74
CA PRO A 9 -12.04 9.24 -4.29
C PRO A 9 -10.99 8.28 -3.71
N TYR A 10 -10.66 7.21 -4.44
CA TYR A 10 -9.64 6.25 -4.02
C TYR A 10 -8.24 6.84 -4.13
N THR A 11 -7.95 7.57 -5.21
CA THR A 11 -6.67 8.27 -5.39
C THR A 11 -6.46 9.31 -4.28
N ILE A 12 -7.47 10.12 -3.96
CA ILE A 12 -7.42 11.09 -2.86
C ILE A 12 -7.12 10.39 -1.53
N THR A 13 -7.76 9.24 -1.29
CA THR A 13 -7.55 8.46 -0.07
C THR A 13 -6.15 7.88 0.00
N LEU A 14 -5.65 7.29 -1.09
CA LEU A 14 -4.30 6.76 -1.17
C LEU A 14 -3.25 7.86 -0.96
N VAL A 15 -3.33 8.97 -1.70
CA VAL A 15 -2.38 10.09 -1.58
C VAL A 15 -2.36 10.63 -0.15
N SER A 16 -3.54 10.81 0.46
CA SER A 16 -3.64 11.27 1.85
C SER A 16 -3.04 10.26 2.83
N ALA A 17 -3.34 8.98 2.65
CA ALA A 17 -2.86 7.91 3.53
C ALA A 17 -1.35 7.69 3.43
N LEU A 18 -0.79 7.76 2.23
CA LEU A 18 0.63 7.59 1.96
C LEU A 18 1.47 8.82 2.39
N SER A 19 0.82 9.97 2.55
CA SER A 19 1.45 11.20 3.07
C SER A 19 1.50 11.24 4.60
N VAL A 20 0.70 10.42 5.28
CA VAL A 20 0.70 10.29 6.74
C VAL A 20 1.64 9.16 7.13
N ARG A 21 2.58 9.44 8.04
CA ARG A 21 3.55 8.44 8.50
C ARG A 21 2.83 7.28 9.20
N GLU A 22 3.07 6.04 8.76
CA GLU A 22 2.61 4.81 9.42
C GLU A 22 1.11 4.82 9.81
N PRO A 23 0.18 4.87 8.83
CA PRO A 23 -1.25 4.96 9.13
C PRO A 23 -1.76 3.72 9.89
N LEU A 24 -1.33 2.54 9.44
CA LEU A 24 -1.58 1.28 10.12
C LEU A 24 -0.56 1.04 11.23
N ILE A 25 -0.99 0.39 12.30
CA ILE A 25 -0.13 -0.05 13.40
C ILE A 25 0.87 -1.08 12.83
N PRO A 26 2.19 -0.84 12.88
CA PRO A 26 3.15 -1.78 12.34
C PRO A 26 3.11 -3.12 13.08
N VAL A 27 3.17 -4.24 12.36
CA VAL A 27 3.18 -5.57 12.98
C VAL A 27 4.44 -5.76 13.82
N SER A 28 5.55 -5.12 13.42
CA SER A 28 6.84 -5.15 14.09
C SER A 28 6.86 -4.50 15.47
N VAL A 29 5.88 -3.65 15.82
CA VAL A 29 5.80 -2.99 17.14
C VAL A 29 4.90 -3.73 18.13
N ILE A 30 4.21 -4.79 17.70
CA ILE A 30 3.35 -5.61 18.56
C ILE A 30 4.21 -6.32 19.60
N ARG A 31 3.81 -6.21 20.88
CA ARG A 31 4.51 -6.83 22.01
C ARG A 31 3.47 -7.41 22.97
N GLU A 32 3.63 -8.69 23.31
CA GLU A 32 2.85 -9.40 24.32
C GLU A 32 3.76 -9.82 25.49
N ALA A 33 3.18 -10.47 26.50
CA ALA A 33 3.91 -10.89 27.71
C ALA A 33 5.06 -11.88 27.40
N THR A 34 4.92 -12.69 26.35
CA THR A 34 5.94 -13.66 25.91
C THR A 34 6.28 -13.48 24.43
N VAL A 35 7.45 -13.99 24.02
CA VAL A 35 7.86 -14.00 22.60
C VAL A 35 6.91 -14.85 21.75
N GLU A 36 6.45 -15.98 22.29
CA GLU A 36 5.54 -16.90 21.62
C GLU A 36 4.15 -16.26 21.41
N ASP A 37 3.63 -15.58 22.42
CA ASP A 37 2.35 -14.86 22.32
C ASP A 37 2.47 -13.66 21.38
N THR A 38 3.62 -12.97 21.39
CA THR A 38 3.90 -11.89 20.43
C THR A 38 3.86 -12.42 19.00
N GLN A 39 4.50 -13.56 18.73
CA GLN A 39 4.49 -14.18 17.41
C GLN A 39 3.09 -14.59 16.98
N LYS A 40 2.32 -15.26 17.86
CA LYS A 40 0.91 -15.63 17.57
C LYS A 40 0.08 -14.40 17.23
N ARG A 41 0.21 -13.32 18.01
CA ARG A 41 -0.52 -12.07 17.78
C ARG A 41 -0.16 -11.43 16.44
N MET A 42 1.13 -11.39 16.10
CA MET A 42 1.59 -10.89 14.80
C MET A 42 1.02 -11.71 13.65
N GLU A 43 1.00 -13.05 13.77
CA GLU A 43 0.43 -13.95 12.77
C GLU A 43 -1.08 -13.75 12.61
N GLU A 44 -1.83 -13.53 13.69
CA GLU A 44 -3.26 -13.21 13.65
C GLU A 44 -3.52 -11.91 12.88
N ILE A 45 -2.76 -10.86 13.18
CA ILE A 45 -2.90 -9.56 12.49
C ILE A 45 -2.59 -9.72 11.00
N LEU A 46 -1.53 -10.45 10.63
CA LEU A 46 -1.21 -10.71 9.22
C LEU A 46 -2.28 -11.54 8.52
N LYS A 47 -2.90 -12.53 9.21
CA LYS A 47 -4.05 -13.28 8.67
C LYS A 47 -5.24 -12.35 8.42
N GLN A 48 -5.57 -11.46 9.36
CA GLN A 48 -6.64 -10.47 9.17
C GLN A 48 -6.34 -9.53 8.00
N ARG A 49 -5.11 -9.01 7.88
CA ARG A 49 -4.69 -8.16 6.75
C ARG A 49 -4.88 -8.85 5.40
N LYS A 50 -4.56 -10.14 5.31
CA LYS A 50 -4.75 -10.93 4.08
C LYS A 50 -6.20 -11.06 3.63
N LEU A 51 -7.16 -11.01 4.56
CA LEU A 51 -8.58 -11.04 4.21
C LEU A 51 -8.99 -9.78 3.43
N TRP A 52 -8.35 -8.65 3.68
CA TRP A 52 -8.61 -7.40 2.96
C TRP A 52 -8.10 -7.41 1.52
N CYS A 53 -7.14 -8.26 1.17
CA CYS A 53 -6.49 -8.31 -0.15
C CYS A 53 -6.47 -9.73 -0.75
N SER A 54 -7.63 -10.40 -0.74
CA SER A 54 -7.69 -11.85 -0.89
C SER A 54 -7.50 -12.39 -2.31
N PHE A 55 -7.89 -11.66 -3.36
CA PHE A 55 -7.84 -12.19 -4.74
C PHE A 55 -7.65 -11.13 -5.82
N GLY A 56 -7.22 -11.58 -7.00
CA GLY A 56 -7.13 -10.80 -8.23
C GLY A 56 -6.27 -9.54 -8.11
N GLU A 57 -6.72 -8.47 -8.74
CA GLU A 57 -6.11 -7.13 -8.75
C GLU A 57 -6.00 -6.54 -7.33
N ALA A 58 -6.97 -6.82 -6.46
CA ALA A 58 -6.90 -6.42 -5.06
C ALA A 58 -5.73 -7.09 -4.32
N LYS A 59 -5.42 -8.35 -4.64
CA LYS A 59 -4.23 -9.02 -4.10
C LYS A 59 -2.94 -8.43 -4.66
N LEU A 60 -2.92 -8.14 -5.97
CA LEU A 60 -1.73 -7.57 -6.64
C LEU A 60 -1.44 -6.12 -6.21
N PHE A 61 -2.46 -5.34 -5.83
CA PHE A 61 -2.28 -4.03 -5.23
C PHE A 61 -1.80 -4.08 -3.77
N GLY A 62 -1.68 -5.29 -3.20
CA GLY A 62 -0.83 -5.59 -2.06
C GLY A 62 -1.19 -4.80 -0.80
N ASP A 63 -0.17 -4.18 -0.19
CA ASP A 63 -0.32 -3.45 1.06
C ASP A 63 -1.27 -2.25 0.93
N HIS A 64 -1.36 -1.67 -0.27
CA HIS A 64 -2.23 -0.53 -0.56
C HIS A 64 -3.72 -0.93 -0.56
N THR A 65 -4.05 -2.16 -0.91
CA THR A 65 -5.42 -2.68 -0.76
C THR A 65 -5.84 -2.74 0.69
N VAL A 66 -4.95 -3.22 1.58
CA VAL A 66 -5.23 -3.25 3.02
C VAL A 66 -5.45 -1.84 3.53
N LEU A 67 -4.57 -0.91 3.17
CA LEU A 67 -4.67 0.49 3.56
C LEU A 67 -6.00 1.12 3.12
N LEU A 68 -6.35 0.96 1.85
CA LEU A 68 -7.55 1.55 1.26
C LEU A 68 -8.82 0.94 1.87
N ASN A 69 -8.86 -0.37 2.05
CA ASN A 69 -10.04 -1.04 2.61
C ASN A 69 -10.21 -0.79 4.11
N VAL A 70 -9.12 -0.70 4.88
CA VAL A 70 -9.18 -0.36 6.31
C VAL A 70 -9.67 1.07 6.51
N ILE A 71 -9.17 2.04 5.74
CA ILE A 71 -9.64 3.43 5.79
C ILE A 71 -11.09 3.52 5.33
N GLY A 72 -11.44 2.84 4.23
CA GLY A 72 -12.80 2.80 3.72
C GLY A 72 -13.78 2.17 4.72
N ALA A 73 -13.37 1.17 5.48
CA ALA A 73 -14.17 0.62 6.58
C ALA A 73 -14.30 1.62 7.74
N ALA A 74 -13.20 2.26 8.15
CA ALA A 74 -13.18 3.26 9.21
C ALA A 74 -14.12 4.46 8.94
N ASP A 75 -14.32 4.82 7.67
CA ASP A 75 -15.25 5.88 7.26
C ASP A 75 -16.72 5.62 7.64
N TYR A 76 -17.07 4.38 8.00
CA TYR A 76 -18.41 4.02 8.46
C TYR A 76 -18.55 3.98 10.00
N GLU A 77 -17.48 4.15 10.76
CA GLU A 77 -17.40 3.81 12.19
C GLU A 77 -17.44 5.02 13.14
N GLU A 78 -17.98 6.16 12.69
CA GLU A 78 -18.18 7.39 13.48
C GLU A 78 -16.94 7.85 14.30
N GLU A 79 -15.73 7.61 13.78
CA GLU A 79 -14.47 7.97 14.42
C GLU A 79 -14.23 7.32 15.81
N ASN A 80 -14.89 6.19 16.13
CA ASN A 80 -14.69 5.51 17.41
C ASN A 80 -13.26 4.93 17.54
N PRO A 81 -12.41 5.44 18.46
CA PRO A 81 -11.01 5.03 18.53
C PRO A 81 -10.81 3.54 18.77
N LYS A 82 -11.70 2.89 19.53
CA LYS A 82 -11.61 1.45 19.80
C LYS A 82 -11.80 0.63 18.54
N VAL A 83 -12.71 1.06 17.67
CA VAL A 83 -12.95 0.41 16.38
C VAL A 83 -11.75 0.62 15.47
N LEU A 84 -11.20 1.83 15.39
CA LEU A 84 -9.99 2.12 14.60
C LEU A 84 -8.81 1.23 15.03
N TYR A 85 -8.57 1.09 16.34
CA TYR A 85 -7.55 0.18 16.86
C TYR A 85 -7.82 -1.28 16.48
N SER A 86 -9.08 -1.72 16.51
CA SER A 86 -9.45 -3.09 16.12
C SER A 86 -9.23 -3.38 14.63
N LEU A 87 -9.38 -2.36 13.78
CA LEU A 87 -9.03 -2.42 12.35
C LEU A 87 -7.51 -2.33 12.10
N GLY A 88 -6.73 -2.05 13.14
CA GLY A 88 -5.28 -1.85 13.05
C GLY A 88 -4.87 -0.47 12.55
N LEU A 89 -5.77 0.52 12.58
CA LEU A 89 -5.53 1.90 12.18
C LEU A 89 -5.21 2.77 13.42
N ARG A 90 -4.25 3.69 13.29
CA ARG A 90 -3.95 4.64 14.38
C ARG A 90 -4.96 5.80 14.34
N PRO A 91 -5.70 6.11 15.43
CA PRO A 91 -6.70 7.19 15.42
C PRO A 91 -6.16 8.54 14.97
N LYS A 92 -5.01 8.97 15.51
CA LYS A 92 -4.38 10.24 15.10
C LYS A 92 -4.01 10.28 13.62
N ALA A 93 -3.60 9.14 13.05
CA ALA A 93 -3.28 9.08 11.63
C ALA A 93 -4.54 9.17 10.78
N PHE A 94 -5.64 8.53 11.21
CA PHE A 94 -6.94 8.67 10.54
C PHE A 94 -7.45 10.11 10.56
N ASP A 95 -7.32 10.82 11.69
CA ASP A 95 -7.67 12.25 11.78
C ASP A 95 -6.87 13.10 10.79
N GLU A 96 -5.57 12.83 10.66
CA GLU A 96 -4.68 13.53 9.74
C GLU A 96 -5.01 13.21 8.28
N ILE A 97 -5.27 11.94 7.97
CA ILE A 97 -5.78 11.50 6.67
C ILE A 97 -7.07 12.25 6.32
N ASN A 98 -8.02 12.37 7.25
CA ASN A 98 -9.29 13.05 7.02
C ASN A 98 -9.10 14.54 6.74
N LYS A 99 -8.16 15.20 7.42
CA LYS A 99 -7.81 16.59 7.15
C LYS A 99 -7.22 16.74 5.75
N LEU A 100 -6.28 15.88 5.34
CA LEU A 100 -5.67 15.90 4.02
C LEU A 100 -6.71 15.61 2.91
N ARG A 101 -7.58 14.61 3.09
CA ARG A 101 -8.65 14.31 2.14
C ARG A 101 -9.60 15.50 1.95
N LYS A 102 -9.99 16.18 3.03
CA LYS A 102 -10.83 17.39 2.97
C LYS A 102 -10.13 18.53 2.22
N GLN A 103 -8.84 18.73 2.46
CA GLN A 103 -8.05 19.74 1.74
C GLN A 103 -7.98 19.43 0.25
N LEU A 104 -7.65 18.19 -0.12
CA LEU A 104 -7.58 17.77 -1.53
C LEU A 104 -8.95 17.91 -2.22
N VAL A 105 -10.03 17.45 -1.59
CA VAL A 105 -11.39 17.62 -2.11
C VAL A 105 -11.73 19.10 -2.31
N SER A 106 -11.41 19.96 -1.33
CA SER A 106 -11.65 21.39 -1.44
C SER A 106 -10.88 22.02 -2.60
N ILE A 107 -9.61 21.68 -2.76
CA ILE A 107 -8.75 22.19 -3.86
C ILE A 107 -9.35 21.75 -5.19
N ILE A 108 -9.61 20.46 -5.36
CA ILE A 108 -10.15 19.90 -6.60
C ILE A 108 -11.50 20.51 -6.94
N ASN A 109 -12.44 20.58 -5.99
CA ASN A 109 -13.76 21.18 -6.20
C ASN A 109 -13.72 22.68 -6.57
N THR A 110 -12.61 23.36 -6.28
CA THR A 110 -12.42 24.79 -6.60
C THR A 110 -11.67 24.99 -7.91
N SER A 111 -10.72 24.11 -8.24
CA SER A 111 -9.80 24.28 -9.38
C SER A 111 -10.25 23.58 -10.66
N SER A 112 -11.17 22.60 -10.56
CA SER A 112 -11.55 21.76 -11.69
C SER A 112 -12.94 22.07 -12.22
N SER A 113 -13.13 21.86 -13.53
CA SER A 113 -14.44 21.85 -14.20
C SER A 113 -15.14 20.49 -14.05
N LEU A 114 -15.00 19.83 -12.90
CA LEU A 114 -15.68 18.56 -12.63
C LEU A 114 -17.19 18.73 -12.80
N GLN A 115 -17.83 17.75 -13.44
CA GLN A 115 -19.29 17.79 -13.66
C GLN A 115 -20.05 17.76 -12.34
N ASN A 116 -19.51 17.07 -11.34
CA ASN A 116 -20.06 16.97 -9.99
C ASN A 116 -18.96 17.24 -8.97
N LYS A 117 -19.30 17.98 -7.92
CA LYS A 117 -18.40 18.16 -6.78
C LYS A 117 -18.20 16.83 -6.06
N LEU A 118 -16.97 16.60 -5.63
CA LEU A 118 -16.61 15.50 -4.75
C LEU A 118 -17.23 15.70 -3.36
N ASP A 119 -17.77 14.62 -2.81
CA ASP A 119 -18.29 14.53 -1.44
C ASP A 119 -17.14 14.43 -0.43
N ASP A 120 -17.26 15.13 0.70
CA ASP A 120 -16.28 15.14 1.80
C ASP A 120 -16.64 14.17 2.94
N ARG A 121 -17.71 13.38 2.78
CA ARG A 121 -18.07 12.28 3.71
C ARG A 121 -17.20 11.05 3.54
N PHE A 122 -16.47 10.93 2.43
CA PHE A 122 -15.53 9.84 2.10
C PHE A 122 -16.05 8.40 2.16
N LYS A 123 -17.35 8.18 2.39
CA LYS A 123 -17.98 6.84 2.41
C LYS A 123 -17.97 6.22 1.02
N MET A 124 -16.92 5.46 0.73
CA MET A 124 -16.74 4.75 -0.54
C MET A 124 -17.06 3.27 -0.36
N ARG A 125 -17.40 2.60 -1.46
CA ARG A 125 -17.40 1.13 -1.51
C ARG A 125 -15.94 0.65 -1.74
N PRO A 126 -15.60 -0.60 -1.42
CA PRO A 126 -14.33 -1.16 -1.87
C PRO A 126 -14.21 -1.06 -3.41
N PRO A 127 -13.01 -0.79 -3.96
CA PRO A 127 -12.84 -0.73 -5.41
C PRO A 127 -13.15 -2.06 -6.10
N GLU A 128 -13.59 -1.98 -7.34
CA GLU A 128 -13.71 -3.14 -8.22
C GLU A 128 -12.34 -3.56 -8.76
N GLN A 129 -12.25 -4.80 -9.28
CA GLN A 129 -11.00 -5.33 -9.83
C GLN A 129 -10.41 -4.43 -10.94
N ALA A 130 -11.26 -3.93 -11.85
CA ALA A 130 -10.82 -3.00 -12.88
C ALA A 130 -10.29 -1.68 -12.31
N GLN A 131 -10.85 -1.19 -11.20
CA GLN A 131 -10.39 0.02 -10.53
C GLN A 131 -9.04 -0.21 -9.85
N PHE A 132 -8.85 -1.36 -9.17
CA PHE A 132 -7.55 -1.74 -8.62
C PHE A 132 -6.47 -1.80 -9.70
N ARG A 133 -6.78 -2.38 -10.86
CA ARG A 133 -5.84 -2.45 -11.99
C ARG A 133 -5.38 -1.07 -12.44
N GLU A 134 -6.30 -0.12 -12.54
CA GLU A 134 -5.98 1.23 -13.00
C GLU A 134 -5.28 2.05 -11.90
N LEU A 135 -5.62 1.84 -10.63
CA LEU A 135 -4.86 2.40 -9.50
C LEU A 135 -3.41 1.89 -9.49
N ARG A 136 -3.18 0.61 -9.78
CA ARG A 136 -1.82 0.04 -9.93
C ARG A 136 -1.03 0.77 -11.01
N LYS A 137 -1.63 1.01 -12.18
CA LYS A 137 -0.97 1.75 -13.27
C LYS A 137 -0.65 3.19 -12.88
N ILE A 138 -1.58 3.90 -12.25
CA ILE A 138 -1.36 5.27 -11.75
C ILE A 138 -0.14 5.30 -10.82
N MET A 139 0.01 4.30 -9.93
CA MET A 139 1.14 4.23 -9.01
C MET A 139 2.49 4.05 -9.74
N ILE A 140 2.51 3.26 -10.82
CA ILE A 140 3.72 3.06 -11.65
C ILE A 140 4.12 4.37 -12.34
N GLU A 141 3.15 5.07 -12.94
CA GLU A 141 3.39 6.34 -13.61
C GLU A 141 3.90 7.42 -12.64
N CYS A 142 3.48 7.36 -11.37
CA CYS A 142 3.89 8.29 -10.33
C CYS A 142 5.28 8.00 -9.74
N PHE A 143 5.72 6.74 -9.74
CA PHE A 143 6.97 6.31 -9.08
C PHE A 143 7.76 5.28 -9.91
N PRO A 144 8.10 5.58 -11.18
CA PRO A 144 8.77 4.61 -12.04
C PRO A 144 10.18 4.25 -11.54
N GLU A 145 10.82 5.10 -10.75
CA GLU A 145 12.12 4.86 -10.12
C GLU A 145 12.06 3.88 -8.94
N LYS A 146 10.86 3.60 -8.40
CA LYS A 146 10.66 2.73 -7.24
C LYS A 146 10.22 1.33 -7.62
N ILE A 147 10.76 0.82 -8.72
CA ILE A 147 10.52 -0.54 -9.19
C ILE A 147 11.71 -1.44 -8.81
N ALA A 148 11.39 -2.62 -8.32
CA ALA A 148 12.34 -3.67 -8.00
C ALA A 148 12.05 -4.97 -8.77
N LYS A 149 13.10 -5.62 -9.26
CA LYS A 149 13.06 -6.92 -9.97
C LYS A 149 13.60 -8.01 -9.06
N ARG A 150 12.88 -9.12 -8.96
CA ARG A 150 13.31 -10.31 -8.22
C ARG A 150 14.55 -10.91 -8.88
N VAL A 151 15.56 -11.23 -8.07
CA VAL A 151 16.79 -11.85 -8.59
C VAL A 151 16.56 -13.35 -8.82
N SER A 152 16.84 -13.81 -10.03
CA SER A 152 16.68 -15.21 -10.46
C SER A 152 18.00 -15.99 -10.55
N GLU A 153 19.14 -15.35 -10.28
CA GLU A 153 20.46 -15.98 -10.33
C GLU A 153 20.59 -17.09 -9.27
N VAL A 154 21.19 -18.23 -9.66
CA VAL A 154 21.29 -19.44 -8.80
C VAL A 154 22.03 -19.19 -7.48
N ASN A 155 23.02 -18.27 -7.50
CA ASN A 155 23.85 -17.95 -6.34
C ASN A 155 23.34 -16.74 -5.55
N ALA A 156 22.23 -16.12 -5.95
CA ALA A 156 21.69 -14.96 -5.26
C ALA A 156 21.03 -15.34 -3.94
N ALA A 157 20.97 -14.38 -3.02
CA ALA A 157 20.22 -14.54 -1.78
C ALA A 157 18.74 -14.81 -2.10
N LYS A 158 18.19 -15.90 -1.57
CA LYS A 158 16.80 -16.29 -1.84
C LYS A 158 15.82 -15.17 -1.44
N GLY A 159 14.92 -14.82 -2.36
CA GLY A 159 13.92 -13.76 -2.15
C GLY A 159 14.50 -12.34 -2.20
N SER A 160 15.68 -12.18 -2.79
CA SER A 160 16.29 -10.88 -3.02
C SER A 160 15.72 -10.20 -4.27
N TYR A 161 15.80 -8.88 -4.26
CA TYR A 161 15.39 -7.98 -5.33
C TYR A 161 16.54 -7.00 -5.63
N LYS A 162 16.61 -6.54 -6.88
CA LYS A 162 17.46 -5.41 -7.31
C LYS A 162 16.56 -4.22 -7.62
N THR A 163 17.04 -3.01 -7.33
CA THR A 163 16.36 -1.73 -7.63
C THR A 163 17.34 -0.83 -8.38
N GLN A 164 16.84 0.20 -9.08
CA GLN A 164 17.74 1.22 -9.66
C GLN A 164 18.35 2.15 -8.62
N MET A 165 17.75 2.21 -7.43
CA MET A 165 18.12 3.17 -6.37
C MET A 165 19.33 2.72 -5.56
N LEU A 166 19.68 1.42 -5.59
CA LEU A 166 20.72 0.81 -4.77
C LEU A 166 21.43 -0.30 -5.55
N GLU A 167 22.77 -0.37 -5.40
CA GLU A 167 23.57 -1.45 -5.98
C GLU A 167 23.40 -2.78 -5.22
N GLU A 168 23.17 -2.72 -3.92
CA GLU A 168 22.96 -3.89 -3.08
C GLU A 168 21.56 -4.49 -3.26
N VAL A 169 21.45 -5.77 -2.90
CA VAL A 169 20.17 -6.46 -2.90
C VAL A 169 19.28 -6.03 -1.73
N VAL A 170 17.98 -5.99 -2.00
CA VAL A 170 16.94 -5.68 -1.01
C VAL A 170 15.97 -6.85 -0.88
N PHE A 171 15.12 -6.84 0.14
CA PHE A 171 14.14 -7.90 0.42
C PHE A 171 12.75 -7.33 0.63
N LEU A 172 11.70 -8.11 0.39
CA LEU A 172 10.35 -7.69 0.81
C LEU A 172 10.25 -7.68 2.34
N ASP A 173 9.56 -6.69 2.91
CA ASP A 173 9.20 -6.70 4.33
C ASP A 173 8.37 -7.97 4.66
N PRO A 174 8.77 -8.78 5.66
CA PRO A 174 7.99 -9.93 6.14
C PRO A 174 6.53 -9.63 6.50
N GLY A 175 6.21 -8.38 6.83
CA GLY A 175 4.87 -7.89 7.11
C GLY A 175 4.03 -7.56 5.87
N SER A 176 4.63 -7.55 4.68
CA SER A 176 3.92 -7.27 3.43
C SER A 176 2.97 -8.40 3.04
N MET A 177 1.84 -8.03 2.43
CA MET A 177 0.87 -8.97 1.89
C MET A 177 1.37 -9.78 0.70
N LEU A 178 2.47 -9.35 0.08
CA LEU A 178 3.11 -10.02 -1.06
C LEU A 178 4.37 -10.81 -0.68
N PHE A 179 4.69 -10.88 0.63
CA PHE A 179 5.92 -11.51 1.10
C PHE A 179 6.03 -13.00 0.73
N LYS A 180 4.91 -13.73 0.65
CA LYS A 180 4.93 -15.16 0.28
C LYS A 180 4.91 -15.37 -1.22
N GLU A 181 4.22 -14.49 -1.92
CA GLU A 181 4.00 -14.51 -3.36
C GLU A 181 5.28 -14.23 -4.13
N GLN A 182 6.14 -13.36 -3.59
CA GLN A 182 7.42 -12.98 -4.18
C GLN A 182 7.29 -12.65 -5.69
N PRO A 183 6.51 -11.62 -6.08
CA PRO A 183 6.31 -11.29 -7.49
C PRO A 183 7.63 -10.96 -8.21
N ASP A 184 7.69 -11.18 -9.53
CA ASP A 184 8.90 -10.90 -10.31
C ASP A 184 9.24 -9.41 -10.36
N PHE A 185 8.23 -8.55 -10.43
CA PHE A 185 8.37 -7.11 -10.36
C PHE A 185 7.46 -6.54 -9.27
N VAL A 186 7.99 -5.58 -8.52
CA VAL A 186 7.24 -4.88 -7.49
C VAL A 186 7.52 -3.38 -7.54
N LEU A 187 6.50 -2.58 -7.24
CA LEU A 187 6.65 -1.19 -6.83
C LEU A 187 6.70 -1.12 -5.30
N TYR A 188 7.58 -0.31 -4.76
CA TYR A 188 7.68 -0.06 -3.31
C TYR A 188 7.55 1.43 -3.00
N GLN A 189 7.14 1.78 -1.78
CA GLN A 189 7.09 3.18 -1.37
C GLN A 189 8.40 3.63 -0.73
N GLU A 190 8.98 2.78 0.13
CA GLU A 190 10.12 3.11 0.97
C GLU A 190 11.10 1.92 1.09
N ILE A 191 12.36 2.25 1.33
CA ILE A 191 13.40 1.29 1.70
C ILE A 191 13.81 1.58 3.14
N VAL A 192 13.71 0.58 4.01
CA VAL A 192 14.04 0.70 5.43
C VAL A 192 15.15 -0.27 5.79
N GLN A 193 16.13 0.18 6.56
CA GLN A 193 17.15 -0.69 7.13
C GLN A 193 16.58 -1.39 8.38
N ILE A 194 16.47 -2.73 8.34
CA ILE A 194 16.12 -3.57 9.49
C ILE A 194 17.31 -4.49 9.78
N SER A 195 17.99 -4.22 10.89
CA SER A 195 19.28 -4.86 11.23
C SER A 195 20.27 -4.69 10.08
N GLU A 196 20.79 -5.78 9.50
CA GLU A 196 21.75 -5.74 8.37
C GLU A 196 21.08 -5.77 6.99
N LYS A 197 19.74 -5.82 6.91
CA LYS A 197 19.02 -5.94 5.64
C LYS A 197 18.26 -4.66 5.30
N LYS A 198 18.30 -4.28 4.02
CA LYS A 198 17.37 -3.31 3.45
C LYS A 198 16.10 -4.01 3.01
N VAL A 199 14.97 -3.54 3.51
CA VAL A 199 13.65 -4.07 3.17
C VAL A 199 12.81 -3.05 2.42
N LEU A 200 12.05 -3.52 1.44
CA LEU A 200 11.06 -2.78 0.71
C LEU A 200 9.74 -2.80 1.49
N GLN A 201 9.11 -1.64 1.65
CA GLN A 201 7.81 -1.49 2.32
C GLN A 201 6.73 -0.93 1.38
N ASN A 202 5.47 -1.23 1.70
CA ASN A 202 4.27 -0.84 0.97
C ASN A 202 4.32 -1.29 -0.49
N ILE A 203 4.18 -2.61 -0.67
CA ILE A 203 4.47 -3.30 -1.93
C ILE A 203 3.23 -3.41 -2.81
N ILE A 204 3.41 -3.21 -4.11
CA ILE A 204 2.46 -3.52 -5.19
C ILE A 204 3.16 -4.47 -6.17
N ALA A 205 2.50 -5.56 -6.58
CA ALA A 205 3.00 -6.44 -7.63
C ALA A 205 2.79 -5.79 -9.00
N LEU A 206 3.68 -6.04 -9.96
CA LEU A 206 3.62 -5.49 -11.33
C LEU A 206 3.75 -6.58 -12.39
N GLU A 207 3.11 -6.36 -13.53
CA GLU A 207 3.28 -7.12 -14.76
C GLU A 207 4.53 -6.65 -15.51
N SER A 208 5.25 -7.58 -16.12
CA SER A 208 6.44 -7.29 -16.92
C SER A 208 6.15 -6.30 -18.05
N GLU A 209 4.96 -6.36 -18.65
CA GLU A 209 4.60 -5.53 -19.80
C GLU A 209 4.32 -4.07 -19.42
N TRP A 210 4.23 -3.74 -18.12
CA TRP A 210 4.00 -2.37 -17.64
C TRP A 210 5.28 -1.67 -17.21
N ILE A 211 6.40 -2.38 -17.17
CA ILE A 211 7.67 -1.82 -16.73
C ILE A 211 8.18 -0.87 -17.84
N PRO A 212 8.41 0.42 -17.55
CA PRO A 212 8.91 1.35 -18.56
C PRO A 212 10.30 0.94 -19.07
N ASP A 213 10.57 1.11 -20.38
CA ASP A 213 11.83 0.69 -21.02
C ASP A 213 13.09 1.33 -20.40
N PHE A 214 12.95 2.49 -19.77
CA PHE A 214 14.06 3.18 -19.10
C PHE A 214 14.39 2.62 -17.70
N VAL A 215 13.58 1.69 -17.19
CA VAL A 215 13.85 0.97 -15.95
C VAL A 215 14.79 -0.18 -16.25
N ILE A 216 16.08 0.09 -16.06
CA ILE A 216 17.19 -0.84 -16.33
C ILE A 216 17.63 -1.47 -15.01
N PHE A 217 17.58 -2.80 -14.95
CA PHE A 217 18.22 -3.57 -13.90
C PHE A 217 19.57 -4.05 -14.43
N ASN A 218 20.66 -3.69 -13.75
CA ASN A 218 21.97 -4.22 -14.11
C ASN A 218 21.98 -5.73 -13.82
N ASP A 219 21.86 -6.53 -14.88
CA ASP A 219 22.16 -7.94 -14.84
C ASP A 219 23.69 -8.06 -14.92
N SER A 220 24.29 -8.57 -13.86
CA SER A 220 25.74 -8.72 -13.70
C SER A 220 26.29 -9.82 -14.62
#